data_AF-A0A7W4CS11-F1
#
_entry.id   AF-A0A7W4CS11-F1
#
_cell.length_a   1.000
_cell.length_b   1.000
_cell.length_c   1.000
_cell.angle_alpha   90.00
_cell.angle_beta   90.00
_cell.angle_gamma   90.00
#
_symmetry.space_group_name_H-M   'P 1'
#
loop_
_entity.id
_entity.type
_entity.pdbx_description
1 polymer ?
#
loop_
_entity_poly.entity_id
_entity_poly.type
_entity_poly.pdbx_seq_one_letter_code
_entity_poly.pdbx_strand_id
1 'polypeptide(L)'
;MSTRSVDEIRVDLAANRAKLANATSEAVESMKPKNIARESVSQVKEFAKTEFETATSSFKDESGAWRTDRLLMIGGAVVGAVVFFMAVSSVANRRSLASQARRAIEK
;
A
#
# COMPACT_ATOMS: atom_id res chain seq x y z
N MET A 1 -31.38 9.32 43.10
CA MET A 1 -30.40 10.06 42.29
C MET A 1 -29.02 9.59 42.72
N SER A 2 -28.43 8.64 42.00
CA SER A 2 -27.10 8.11 42.34
C SER A 2 -26.04 9.13 41.95
N THR A 3 -25.58 9.90 42.93
CA THR A 3 -24.37 10.69 42.82
C THR A 3 -23.20 9.72 42.65
N ARG A 4 -22.73 9.58 41.42
CA ARG A 4 -21.55 8.79 41.05
C ARG A 4 -20.36 9.24 41.92
N SER A 5 -19.68 8.30 42.56
CA SER A 5 -18.57 8.61 43.45
C SER A 5 -17.39 9.18 42.66
N VAL A 6 -16.65 10.13 43.25
CA VAL A 6 -15.44 10.71 42.65
C VAL A 6 -14.42 9.62 42.28
N ASP A 7 -14.39 8.51 43.03
CA ASP A 7 -13.53 7.36 42.72
C ASP A 7 -13.95 6.61 41.44
N GLU A 8 -15.25 6.44 41.19
CA GLU A 8 -15.73 5.85 39.92
C GLU A 8 -15.36 6.74 38.73
N ILE A 9 -15.39 8.06 38.89
CA ILE A 9 -14.99 8.99 37.82
C ILE A 9 -13.49 8.85 37.50
N ARG A 10 -12.64 8.65 38.52
CA ARG A 10 -11.20 8.44 38.33
C ARG A 10 -10.90 7.12 37.62
N VAL A 11 -11.60 6.06 37.99
CA VAL A 11 -11.49 4.74 37.35
C VAL A 11 -11.94 4.82 35.89
N ASP A 12 -13.07 5.47 35.62
CA ASP A 12 -13.56 5.67 34.26
C ASP A 12 -12.64 6.54 33.41
N LEU A 13 -12.06 7.59 33.99
CA LEU A 13 -11.11 8.45 33.29
C LEU A 13 -9.83 7.69 32.93
N ALA A 14 -9.34 6.84 33.82
CA ALA A 14 -8.20 5.97 33.55
C ALA A 14 -8.52 4.95 32.45
N ALA A 15 -9.69 4.32 32.49
CA ALA A 15 -10.16 3.39 31.47
C ALA A 15 -10.32 4.08 30.10
N ASN A 16 -10.86 5.30 30.07
CA ASN A 16 -11.00 6.08 28.84
C ASN A 16 -9.66 6.54 28.28
N ARG A 17 -8.70 6.96 29.13
CA ARG A 17 -7.32 7.28 28.70
C ARG A 17 -6.63 6.06 28.09
N ALA A 18 -6.78 4.88 28.68
CA ALA A 18 -6.22 3.65 28.13
C ALA A 18 -6.83 3.29 26.76
N LYS A 19 -8.15 3.43 26.60
CA LYS A 19 -8.83 3.23 25.30
C LYS A 19 -8.38 4.23 24.24
N LEU A 20 -8.23 5.50 24.61
CA LEU A 20 -7.71 6.55 23.70
C LEU A 20 -6.26 6.28 23.29
N ALA A 21 -5.41 5.85 24.22
CA ALA A 21 -4.02 5.48 23.92
C ALA A 21 -3.96 4.31 22.94
N ASN A 22 -4.77 3.27 23.14
CA ASN A 22 -4.84 2.13 22.22
C ASN A 22 -5.36 2.52 20.84
N ALA A 23 -6.47 3.27 20.76
CA ALA A 23 -7.01 3.73 19.48
C ALA A 23 -6.02 4.64 18.72
N THR A 24 -5.27 5.47 19.44
CA THR A 24 -4.22 6.31 18.85
C THR A 24 -3.05 5.44 18.37
N SER A 25 -2.65 4.43 19.14
CA SER A 25 -1.59 3.50 18.74
C SER A 25 -1.98 2.71 17.49
N GLU A 26 -3.23 2.26 17.39
CA GLU A 26 -3.76 1.57 16.20
C GLU A 26 -3.85 2.48 14.98
N ALA A 27 -4.26 3.75 15.15
CA ALA A 27 -4.25 4.74 14.08
C ALA A 27 -2.83 5.09 13.61
N VAL A 28 -1.86 5.15 14.53
CA VAL A 28 -0.45 5.34 14.19
C VAL A 28 0.10 4.10 13.48
N GLU A 29 -0.28 2.89 13.92
CA GLU A 29 0.08 1.63 13.27
C GLU A 29 -0.46 1.57 11.83
N SER A 30 -1.70 1.99 11.58
CA SER A 30 -2.31 1.99 10.25
C SER A 30 -1.67 3.01 9.31
N MET A 31 -1.23 4.15 9.84
CA MET A 31 -0.47 5.16 9.09
C MET A 31 1.00 4.79 8.85
N LYS A 32 1.52 3.70 9.44
CA LYS A 32 2.87 3.24 9.12
C LYS A 32 2.94 2.95 7.62
N PRO A 33 3.94 3.49 6.88
CA PRO A 33 4.04 3.34 5.43
C PRO A 33 3.97 1.89 4.92
N LYS A 34 4.43 0.94 5.75
CA LYS A 34 4.38 -0.50 5.46
C LYS A 34 2.94 -1.05 5.36
N ASN A 35 2.02 -0.53 6.16
CA ASN A 35 0.62 -0.97 6.18
C ASN A 35 -0.17 -0.33 5.02
N ILE A 36 0.05 0.97 4.76
CA ILE A 36 -0.43 1.65 3.55
C ILE A 36 0.05 0.93 2.29
N ALA A 37 1.32 0.50 2.25
CA ALA A 37 1.89 -0.26 1.13
C ALA A 37 1.21 -1.63 0.95
N ARG A 38 0.88 -2.35 2.04
CA ARG A 38 0.16 -3.64 1.94
C ARG A 38 -1.25 -3.47 1.38
N GLU A 39 -1.97 -2.47 1.85
CA GLU A 39 -3.34 -2.20 1.41
C GLU A 39 -3.39 -1.76 -0.05
N SER A 40 -2.49 -0.86 -0.45
CA SER A 40 -2.34 -0.44 -1.85
C SER A 40 -1.93 -1.59 -2.78
N VAL A 41 -1.07 -2.52 -2.35
CA VAL A 41 -0.73 -3.71 -3.15
C VAL A 41 -1.96 -4.59 -3.41
N SER A 42 -2.85 -4.74 -2.43
CA SER A 42 -4.09 -5.51 -2.60
C SER A 42 -5.01 -4.86 -3.63
N GLN A 43 -5.21 -3.54 -3.52
CA GLN A 43 -6.03 -2.76 -4.47
C GLN A 43 -5.45 -2.77 -5.88
N VAL A 44 -4.13 -2.64 -6.02
CA VAL A 44 -3.44 -2.72 -7.32
C VAL A 44 -3.62 -4.10 -7.95
N LYS A 45 -3.60 -5.17 -7.15
CA LYS A 45 -3.78 -6.54 -7.66
C LYS A 45 -5.20 -6.77 -8.19
N GLU A 46 -6.21 -6.31 -7.48
CA GLU A 46 -7.60 -6.39 -7.95
C GLU A 46 -7.83 -5.55 -9.19
N PHE A 47 -7.36 -4.29 -9.19
CA PHE A 47 -7.44 -3.39 -10.33
C PHE A 47 -6.73 -3.97 -11.57
N ALA A 48 -5.51 -4.49 -11.41
CA ALA A 48 -4.76 -5.09 -12.50
C ALA A 48 -5.45 -6.33 -13.07
N LYS A 49 -6.09 -7.15 -12.23
CA LYS A 49 -6.86 -8.31 -12.68
C LYS A 49 -8.07 -7.88 -13.52
N THR A 50 -8.84 -6.92 -13.04
CA THR A 50 -10.02 -6.40 -13.74
C THR A 50 -9.65 -5.75 -15.06
N GLU A 51 -8.67 -4.83 -15.07
CA GLU A 51 -8.20 -4.18 -16.29
C GLU A 51 -7.58 -5.15 -17.28
N PHE A 52 -6.86 -6.17 -16.81
CA PHE A 52 -6.32 -7.21 -17.68
C PHE A 52 -7.43 -8.02 -18.35
N GLU A 53 -8.43 -8.46 -17.61
CA GLU A 53 -9.58 -9.20 -18.17
C GLU A 53 -10.34 -8.34 -19.19
N THR A 54 -10.58 -7.06 -18.88
CA THR A 54 -11.24 -6.10 -19.77
C THR A 54 -10.43 -5.83 -21.02
N ALA A 55 -9.14 -5.55 -20.90
CA ALA A 55 -8.27 -5.30 -22.05
C ALA A 55 -8.15 -6.56 -22.93
N THR A 56 -7.97 -7.73 -22.32
CA THR A 56 -7.74 -8.99 -23.04
C THR A 56 -8.97 -9.47 -23.80
N SER A 57 -10.17 -9.13 -23.33
CA SER A 57 -11.44 -9.42 -24.03
C SER A 57 -11.49 -8.87 -25.46
N SER A 58 -10.73 -7.80 -25.75
CA SER A 58 -10.70 -7.11 -27.04
C SER A 58 -9.55 -7.53 -27.98
N PHE A 59 -8.73 -8.53 -27.60
CA PHE A 59 -7.57 -8.95 -28.40
C PHE A 59 -7.78 -10.19 -29.27
N LYS A 60 -8.91 -10.87 -29.08
CA LYS A 60 -9.38 -11.88 -30.04
C LYS A 60 -10.23 -11.22 -31.11
N ASP A 61 -9.86 -11.48 -32.36
CA ASP A 61 -10.67 -11.13 -33.52
C ASP A 61 -11.94 -12.01 -33.59
N GLU A 62 -12.92 -11.65 -34.41
CA GLU A 62 -14.17 -12.43 -34.60
C GLU A 62 -13.90 -13.87 -35.09
N SER A 63 -12.72 -14.08 -35.69
CA SER A 63 -12.18 -15.37 -36.14
C SER A 63 -11.45 -16.18 -35.06
N GLY A 64 -11.25 -15.62 -33.86
CA GLY A 64 -10.48 -16.22 -32.77
C GLY A 64 -8.96 -16.07 -32.86
N ALA A 65 -8.45 -15.41 -33.90
CA ALA A 65 -7.02 -15.12 -34.07
C ALA A 65 -6.55 -13.94 -33.20
N TRP A 66 -5.30 -14.01 -32.72
CA TRP A 66 -4.67 -12.96 -31.92
C TRP A 66 -4.18 -11.82 -32.82
N ARG A 67 -4.61 -10.59 -32.54
CA ARG A 67 -4.14 -9.40 -33.27
C ARG A 67 -2.70 -9.05 -32.87
N THR A 68 -1.74 -9.51 -33.66
CA THR A 68 -0.28 -9.30 -33.46
C THR A 68 0.13 -7.84 -33.32
N ASP A 69 -0.50 -6.91 -34.06
CA ASP A 69 -0.26 -5.46 -33.91
C ASP A 69 -0.65 -4.92 -32.52
N ARG A 70 -1.76 -5.41 -31.95
CA ARG A 70 -2.18 -5.00 -30.60
C ARG A 70 -1.27 -5.60 -29.54
N LEU A 71 -0.83 -6.84 -29.73
CA LEU A 71 0.12 -7.50 -28.83
C LEU A 71 1.48 -6.78 -28.80
N LEU A 72 1.96 -6.27 -29.93
CA LEU A 72 3.20 -5.47 -29.99
C LEU A 72 3.08 -4.17 -29.19
N MET A 73 1.96 -3.46 -29.33
CA MET A 73 1.72 -2.20 -28.61
C MET A 73 1.65 -2.42 -27.09
N ILE A 74 0.95 -3.47 -26.65
CA ILE A 74 0.84 -3.83 -25.24
C ILE A 74 2.18 -4.33 -24.70
N GLY A 75 2.89 -5.16 -25.47
CA GLY A 75 4.23 -5.63 -25.14
C GLY A 75 5.18 -4.47 -24.87
N GLY A 76 5.16 -3.44 -25.72
CA GLY A 76 5.92 -2.21 -25.51
C GLY A 76 5.57 -1.49 -24.21
N ALA A 77 4.28 -1.34 -23.90
CA ALA A 77 3.82 -0.70 -22.67
C ALA A 77 4.26 -1.47 -21.40
N VAL A 78 4.17 -2.81 -21.41
CA VAL A 78 4.59 -3.66 -20.30
C VAL A 78 6.10 -3.53 -20.07
N VAL A 79 6.90 -3.62 -21.14
CA VAL A 79 8.36 -3.46 -21.06
C VAL A 79 8.73 -2.08 -20.52
N GLY A 80 8.07 -1.01 -21.02
CA GLY A 80 8.28 0.35 -20.53
C GLY A 80 7.97 0.50 -19.04
N ALA A 81 6.86 -0.08 -18.57
CA ALA A 81 6.47 -0.05 -17.16
C ALA A 81 7.49 -0.78 -16.26
N VAL A 82 8.01 -1.93 -16.68
CA VAL A 82 9.04 -2.68 -15.95
C VAL A 82 10.34 -1.87 -15.82
N VAL A 83 10.79 -1.28 -16.93
CA VAL A 83 12.00 -0.44 -16.94
C VAL A 83 11.83 0.78 -16.03
N PHE A 84 10.68 1.46 -16.11
CA PHE A 84 10.36 2.59 -15.25
C PHE A 84 10.37 2.20 -13.77
N PHE A 85 9.74 1.07 -13.42
CA PHE A 85 9.71 0.57 -12.05
C PHE A 85 11.11 0.25 -11.52
N MET A 86 11.97 -0.39 -12.33
CA MET A 86 13.37 -0.64 -11.97
C MET A 86 14.14 0.65 -11.71
N ALA A 87 13.95 1.67 -12.55
CA ALA A 87 14.60 2.96 -12.36
C ALA A 87 14.20 3.60 -11.01
N VAL A 88 12.90 3.65 -10.72
CA VAL A 88 12.37 4.19 -9.45
C VAL A 88 12.86 3.39 -8.25
N SER A 89 12.83 2.04 -8.33
CA SER A 89 13.27 1.18 -7.23
C SER A 89 14.76 1.36 -6.93
N SER A 90 15.60 1.54 -7.97
CA SER A 90 17.04 1.76 -7.80
C SER A 90 17.35 3.05 -7.02
N VAL A 91 16.59 4.12 -7.26
CA VAL A 91 16.72 5.41 -6.56
C VAL A 91 16.24 5.30 -5.11
N ALA A 92 15.11 4.62 -4.89
CA ALA A 92 14.57 4.40 -3.55
C ALA A 92 15.51 3.53 -2.68
N ASN A 93 16.09 2.47 -3.25
CA ASN A 93 17.03 1.61 -2.53
C ASN A 93 18.32 2.35 -2.15
N ARG A 94 18.82 3.24 -3.03
CA ARG A 94 19.96 4.11 -2.69
C ARG A 94 19.69 5.02 -1.48
N ARG A 95 18.49 5.58 -1.36
CA ARG A 95 18.10 6.41 -0.20
C ARG A 95 17.99 5.59 1.10
N SER A 96 17.46 4.37 1.01
CA SER A 96 17.41 3.44 2.15
C SER A 96 18.83 3.13 2.67
N LEU A 97 19.75 2.79 1.77
CA LEU A 97 21.14 2.47 2.13
C LEU A 97 21.87 3.68 2.71
N ALA A 98 21.67 4.88 2.14
CA ALA A 98 22.29 6.11 2.65
C ALA A 98 21.79 6.50 4.05
N SER A 99 20.50 6.28 4.36
CA SER A 99 19.96 6.55 5.69
C SER A 99 20.39 5.51 6.74
N GLN A 100 20.52 4.25 6.35
CA GLN A 100 21.07 3.20 7.21
C GLN A 100 22.57 3.40 7.48
N ALA A 101 23.35 3.80 6.46
CA ALA A 101 24.77 4.12 6.63
C ALA A 101 24.99 5.28 7.61
N ARG A 102 24.14 6.32 7.57
CA ARG A 102 24.19 7.42 8.56
C ARG A 102 23.90 6.93 9.99
N ARG A 103 22.89 6.08 10.17
CA ARG A 103 22.55 5.50 11.48
C ARG A 103 23.63 4.56 12.03
N ALA A 104 24.43 3.94 11.17
CA ALA A 104 25.55 3.09 11.57
C ALA A 104 26.79 3.90 12.00
N ILE A 105 26.87 5.18 11.64
CA ILE A 105 27.95 6.10 12.02
C ILE A 105 27.63 6.85 13.32
N GLU A 106 26.34 7.00 13.66
CA GLU A 106 25.88 7.64 14.91
C GLU A 106 25.82 6.69 16.13
N LYS A 107 26.17 5.40 15.96
CA LYS A 107 26.29 4.42 17.05
C LYS A 107 27.76 4.13 17.35
#